data_AF-A0AAN1UUB7-F1
#
_entry.id   AF-A0AAN1UUB7-F1
#
_cell.length_a   1.000
_cell.length_b   1.000
_cell.length_c   1.000
_cell.angle_alpha   90.00
_cell.angle_beta   90.00
_cell.angle_gamma   90.00
#
_symmetry.space_group_name_H-M   'P 1'
#
loop_
_entity.id
_entity.type
_entity.pdbx_description
1 polymer ?
#
loop_
_entity_poly.entity_id
_entity_poly.type
_entity_poly.pdbx_seq_one_letter_code
_entity_poly.pdbx_strand_id
1 'polypeptide(L)'
;MSLAKRLRQTIAKSEALERQRIRAEANLAAVAAQFSELAEAALDSPTLALGAVQELQILSVEELKERYGSYRHCRRLASQLGVRFATTPTWTQLAIALSHGLHLQQFWQDYCQQHPELAKLGVQFWLNGKPGVRSDRLAPQQLAAAQRLD
;
A
#
# COMPACT_ATOMS: atom_id res chain seq x y z
N MET A 1 35.51 -46.23 29.31
CA MET A 1 34.17 -46.34 28.66
C MET A 1 34.27 -47.33 27.51
N SER A 2 33.52 -48.44 27.56
CA SER A 2 33.58 -49.53 26.56
C SER A 2 33.02 -49.11 25.19
N LEU A 3 33.64 -49.59 24.09
CA LEU A 3 33.20 -49.38 22.71
C LEU A 3 31.74 -49.82 22.48
N ALA A 4 31.30 -50.89 23.14
CA ALA A 4 29.93 -51.37 23.07
C ALA A 4 28.91 -50.33 23.59
N LYS A 5 29.30 -49.52 24.57
CA LYS A 5 28.44 -48.46 25.12
C LYS A 5 28.30 -47.29 24.15
N ARG A 6 29.38 -46.95 23.42
CA ARG A 6 29.35 -45.90 22.39
C ARG A 6 28.47 -46.29 21.20
N LEU A 7 28.54 -47.54 20.74
CA LEU A 7 27.70 -48.04 19.63
C LEU A 7 26.21 -48.03 19.98
N ARG A 8 25.85 -48.47 21.19
CA ARG A 8 24.45 -48.39 21.66
C ARG A 8 23.97 -46.94 21.77
N GLN A 9 24.85 -46.04 22.20
CA GLN A 9 24.55 -44.61 22.31
C GLN A 9 24.36 -43.96 20.93
N THR A 10 25.15 -44.35 19.92
CA THR A 10 24.99 -43.82 18.55
C THR A 10 23.70 -44.31 17.90
N ILE A 11 23.33 -45.58 18.09
CA ILE A 11 22.08 -46.15 17.55
C ILE A 11 20.85 -45.47 18.21
N ALA A 12 20.85 -45.33 19.53
CA ALA A 12 19.77 -44.64 20.22
C ALA A 12 19.64 -43.17 19.78
N LYS A 13 20.76 -42.51 19.47
CA LYS A 13 20.77 -41.13 18.98
C LYS A 13 20.23 -41.03 17.54
N SER A 14 20.56 -41.96 16.65
CA SER A 14 20.02 -41.96 15.28
C SER A 14 18.51 -42.23 15.27
N GLU A 15 18.02 -43.17 16.08
CA GLU A 15 16.58 -43.45 16.20
C GLU A 15 15.80 -42.24 16.75
N ALA A 16 16.36 -41.50 17.72
CA ALA A 16 15.75 -40.30 18.24
C ALA A 16 15.65 -39.19 17.17
N LEU A 17 16.67 -39.03 16.33
CA LEU A 17 16.67 -38.07 15.23
C LEU A 17 15.65 -38.43 14.15
N GLU A 18 15.52 -39.71 13.80
CA GLU A 18 14.51 -40.16 12.84
C GLU A 18 13.09 -39.91 13.35
N ARG A 19 12.81 -40.21 14.62
CA ARG A 19 11.51 -39.89 15.24
C ARG A 19 11.23 -38.40 15.26
N GLN A 20 12.25 -37.57 15.48
CA GLN A 20 12.11 -36.13 15.45
C GLN A 20 11.81 -35.63 14.02
N ARG A 21 12.46 -36.19 13.01
CA ARG A 21 12.22 -35.86 11.60
C ARG A 21 10.80 -36.21 11.18
N ILE A 22 10.31 -37.41 11.49
CA ILE A 22 8.94 -37.85 11.16
C ILE A 22 7.91 -36.90 11.80
N ARG A 23 8.12 -36.49 13.06
CA ARG A 23 7.23 -35.52 13.73
C ARG A 23 7.27 -34.14 13.08
N ALA A 24 8.45 -33.67 12.67
CA ALA A 24 8.59 -32.39 11.99
C ALA A 24 7.88 -32.41 10.63
N GLU A 25 8.03 -33.49 9.86
CA GLU A 25 7.35 -33.69 8.57
C GLU A 25 5.83 -33.74 8.75
N ALA A 26 5.33 -34.46 9.76
CA ALA A 26 3.90 -34.49 10.08
C ALA A 26 3.35 -33.12 10.49
N ASN A 27 4.12 -32.34 11.27
CA ASN A 27 3.72 -30.98 11.66
C ASN A 27 3.66 -30.04 10.45
N LEU A 28 4.62 -30.14 9.52
CA LEU A 28 4.60 -29.35 8.28
C LEU A 28 3.39 -29.70 7.41
N ALA A 29 3.05 -30.99 7.29
CA ALA A 29 1.86 -31.44 6.57
C ALA A 29 0.56 -30.92 7.21
N ALA A 30 0.46 -30.94 8.55
CA ALA A 30 -0.69 -30.42 9.27
C ALA A 30 -0.86 -28.90 9.09
N VAL A 31 0.24 -28.15 9.13
CA VAL A 31 0.23 -26.71 8.85
C VAL A 31 -0.19 -26.44 7.42
N ALA A 32 0.33 -27.19 6.44
CA ALA A 32 -0.07 -27.05 5.04
C ALA A 32 -1.58 -27.30 4.83
N ALA A 33 -2.16 -28.29 5.50
CA ALA A 33 -3.59 -28.55 5.46
C ALA A 33 -4.41 -27.39 6.05
N GLN A 34 -3.99 -26.84 7.19
CA GLN A 34 -4.64 -25.66 7.79
C GLN A 34 -4.57 -24.43 6.89
N PHE A 35 -3.45 -24.20 6.20
CA PHE A 35 -3.34 -23.11 5.23
C PHE A 35 -4.24 -23.32 4.00
N SER A 36 -4.41 -24.57 3.55
CA SER A 36 -5.32 -24.89 2.45
C SER A 36 -6.78 -24.64 2.83
N GLU A 37 -7.19 -25.03 4.05
CA GLU A 37 -8.55 -24.77 4.57
C GLU A 37 -8.82 -23.27 4.74
N LEU A 38 -7.83 -22.52 5.24
CA LEU A 38 -7.92 -21.05 5.33
C LEU A 38 -7.98 -20.38 3.95
N ALA A 39 -7.27 -20.92 2.96
CA ALA A 39 -7.31 -20.40 1.59
C ALA A 39 -8.68 -20.61 0.95
N GLU A 40 -9.33 -21.76 1.17
CA GLU A 40 -10.70 -22.00 0.70
C GLU A 40 -11.72 -21.12 1.44
N ALA A 41 -11.60 -20.98 2.76
CA ALA A 41 -12.47 -20.10 3.54
C ALA A 41 -12.30 -18.61 3.19
N ALA A 42 -11.13 -18.20 2.70
CA ALA A 42 -10.85 -16.84 2.23
C ALA A 42 -11.48 -16.54 0.85
N LEU A 43 -11.90 -17.55 0.07
CA LEU A 43 -12.61 -17.34 -1.19
C LEU A 43 -14.10 -16.98 -0.99
N ASP A 44 -14.69 -17.38 0.15
CA ASP A 44 -16.08 -17.09 0.51
C ASP A 44 -16.26 -15.85 1.41
N SER A 45 -15.17 -15.34 2.01
CA SER A 45 -15.19 -13.99 2.55
C SER A 45 -15.13 -13.02 1.38
N PRO A 46 -15.95 -11.94 1.33
CA PRO A 46 -15.81 -10.92 0.32
C PRO A 46 -14.42 -10.34 0.48
N THR A 47 -13.53 -10.81 -0.39
CA THR A 47 -12.30 -10.17 -0.79
C THR A 47 -12.62 -8.69 -0.76
N LEU A 48 -11.99 -7.97 0.16
CA LEU A 48 -11.93 -6.51 0.10
C LEU A 48 -11.73 -6.20 -1.37
N ALA A 49 -12.75 -5.60 -1.96
CA ALA A 49 -12.75 -5.22 -3.33
C ALA A 49 -11.67 -4.13 -3.48
N LEU A 50 -10.40 -4.54 -3.59
CA LEU A 50 -9.57 -4.12 -4.70
C LEU A 50 -10.22 -4.68 -5.97
N GLY A 51 -11.48 -4.29 -6.19
CA GLY A 51 -12.14 -4.43 -7.47
C GLY A 51 -11.23 -3.72 -8.45
N ALA A 52 -11.04 -4.39 -9.59
CA ALA A 52 -10.48 -3.84 -10.81
C ALA A 52 -9.69 -2.56 -10.59
N VAL A 53 -8.36 -2.64 -10.71
CA VAL A 53 -7.60 -1.46 -11.10
C VAL A 53 -8.24 -1.01 -12.42
N GLN A 54 -9.27 -0.15 -12.34
CA GLN A 54 -9.82 0.56 -13.46
C GLN A 54 -8.59 1.21 -14.05
N GLU A 55 -8.28 0.82 -15.28
CA GLU A 55 -7.18 1.38 -16.02
C GLU A 55 -7.33 2.89 -15.91
N LEU A 56 -6.46 3.51 -15.10
CA LEU A 56 -6.69 4.87 -14.68
C LEU A 56 -6.64 5.71 -15.94
N GLN A 57 -7.81 6.17 -16.39
CA GLN A 57 -7.90 6.83 -17.67
C GLN A 57 -7.23 8.19 -17.51
N ILE A 58 -5.97 8.25 -17.94
CA ILE A 58 -5.18 9.48 -17.88
C ILE A 58 -5.85 10.45 -18.84
N LEU A 59 -6.36 11.55 -18.30
CA LEU A 59 -6.97 12.61 -19.10
C LEU A 59 -5.98 13.06 -20.17
N SER A 60 -6.47 13.26 -21.39
CA SER A 60 -5.64 13.84 -22.45
C SER A 60 -5.37 15.32 -22.16
N VAL A 61 -4.33 15.89 -22.79
CA VAL A 61 -4.05 17.33 -22.67
C VAL A 61 -5.18 18.18 -23.26
N GLU A 62 -5.87 17.66 -24.26
CA GLU A 62 -7.02 18.31 -24.91
C GLU A 62 -8.22 18.31 -23.95
N GLU A 63 -8.51 17.17 -23.32
CA GLU A 63 -9.56 17.05 -22.31
C GLU A 63 -9.32 17.94 -21.09
N LEU A 64 -8.06 18.08 -20.67
CA LEU A 64 -7.71 19.03 -19.61
C LEU A 64 -8.04 20.47 -19.99
N LYS A 65 -7.71 20.86 -21.23
CA LYS A 65 -7.96 22.22 -21.72
C LYS A 65 -9.45 22.47 -21.90
N GLU A 66 -10.21 21.48 -22.35
CA GLU A 66 -11.66 21.59 -22.47
C GLU A 66 -12.34 21.67 -21.10
N ARG A 67 -11.98 20.79 -20.17
CA ARG A 67 -12.64 20.70 -18.85
C ARG A 67 -12.25 21.84 -17.91
N TYR A 68 -10.99 22.24 -17.92
CA TYR A 68 -10.44 23.17 -16.92
C TYR A 68 -9.90 24.47 -17.54
N GLY A 69 -9.95 24.60 -18.87
CA GLY A 69 -9.57 25.80 -19.59
C GLY A 69 -8.06 25.98 -19.67
N SER A 70 -7.53 26.83 -18.79
CA SER A 70 -6.14 27.31 -18.88
C SER A 70 -5.17 26.52 -18.03
N TYR A 71 -3.91 26.46 -18.46
CA TYR A 71 -2.80 25.84 -17.71
C TYR A 71 -2.73 26.32 -16.25
N ARG A 72 -2.91 27.63 -16.03
CA ARG A 72 -2.87 28.25 -14.69
C ARG A 72 -4.00 27.73 -13.81
N HIS A 73 -5.17 27.49 -14.39
CA HIS A 73 -6.31 26.94 -13.69
C HIS A 73 -6.07 25.48 -13.30
N CYS A 74 -5.55 24.66 -14.22
CA CYS A 74 -5.15 23.27 -13.93
C CYS A 74 -4.13 23.19 -12.79
N ARG A 75 -3.13 24.08 -12.78
CA ARG A 75 -2.13 24.14 -11.70
C ARG A 75 -2.75 24.53 -10.35
N ARG A 76 -3.73 25.44 -10.35
CA ARG A 76 -4.45 25.84 -9.13
C ARG A 76 -5.30 24.68 -8.60
N LEU A 77 -6.01 23.96 -9.47
CA LEU A 77 -6.77 22.77 -9.11
C LEU A 77 -5.89 21.68 -8.53
N ALA A 78 -4.75 21.39 -9.16
CA ALA A 78 -3.80 20.40 -8.65
C ALA A 78 -3.32 20.78 -7.23
N SER A 79 -3.10 22.08 -6.97
CA SER A 79 -2.72 22.56 -5.63
C SER A 79 -3.85 22.40 -4.61
N GLN A 80 -5.11 22.59 -5.01
CA GLN A 80 -6.29 22.36 -4.15
C GLN A 80 -6.47 20.88 -3.80
N LEU A 81 -6.10 19.98 -4.71
CA LEU A 81 -6.06 18.54 -4.47
C LEU A 81 -4.84 18.08 -3.65
N GLY A 82 -4.02 19.03 -3.14
CA GLY A 82 -2.83 18.72 -2.36
C GLY A 82 -1.62 18.29 -3.18
N VAL A 83 -1.70 18.32 -4.51
CA VAL A 83 -0.56 18.00 -5.38
C VAL A 83 0.40 19.18 -5.42
N ARG A 84 1.62 18.95 -4.94
CA ARG A 84 2.72 19.93 -4.98
C ARG A 84 3.76 19.50 -6.01
N PHE A 85 4.09 20.41 -6.92
CA PHE A 85 5.17 20.21 -7.88
C PHE A 85 6.42 20.97 -7.40
N ALA A 86 7.58 20.31 -7.43
CA ALA A 86 8.86 20.95 -7.09
C ALA A 86 9.27 22.02 -8.11
N THR A 87 8.92 21.83 -9.38
CA THR A 87 9.18 22.73 -10.49
C THR A 87 7.89 23.04 -11.25
N THR A 88 7.95 23.92 -12.25
CA THR A 88 6.81 24.20 -13.14
C THR A 88 6.45 22.92 -13.92
N PRO A 89 5.25 22.34 -13.73
CA PRO A 89 4.92 21.04 -14.29
C PRO A 89 4.64 21.11 -15.80
N THR A 90 4.90 20.04 -16.53
CA THR A 90 4.44 19.94 -17.93
C THR A 90 2.93 19.67 -18.00
N TRP A 91 2.31 19.91 -19.16
CA TRP A 91 0.90 19.56 -19.38
C TRP A 91 0.60 18.08 -19.09
N THR A 92 1.49 17.18 -19.50
CA THR A 92 1.37 15.75 -19.21
C THR A 92 1.44 15.44 -17.72
N GLN A 93 2.32 16.12 -16.97
CA GLN A 93 2.40 15.94 -15.52
C GLN A 93 1.14 16.44 -14.81
N LEU A 94 0.54 17.54 -15.28
CA LEU A 94 -0.76 17.99 -14.78
C LEU A 94 -1.87 16.98 -15.08
N ALA A 95 -1.85 16.38 -16.28
CA ALA A 95 -2.84 15.39 -16.70
C ALA A 95 -2.82 14.17 -15.79
N ILE A 96 -1.63 13.62 -15.57
CA ILE A 96 -1.42 12.49 -14.67
C ILE A 96 -1.85 12.87 -13.24
N ALA A 97 -1.36 13.99 -12.71
CA ALA A 97 -1.64 14.40 -11.35
C ALA A 97 -3.13 14.63 -11.08
N LEU A 98 -3.83 15.32 -11.98
CA LEU A 98 -5.27 15.57 -11.85
C LEU A 98 -6.07 14.29 -12.00
N SER A 99 -5.71 13.40 -12.93
CA SER A 99 -6.38 12.10 -13.11
C SER A 99 -6.27 11.26 -11.84
N HIS A 100 -5.08 11.19 -11.22
CA HIS A 100 -4.90 10.46 -9.97
C HIS A 100 -5.59 11.13 -8.78
N GLY A 101 -5.49 12.46 -8.67
CA GLY A 101 -6.11 13.20 -7.57
C GLY A 101 -7.64 13.04 -7.54
N LEU A 102 -8.28 13.06 -8.71
CA LEU A 102 -9.72 12.87 -8.84
C LEU A 102 -10.15 11.44 -8.50
N HIS A 103 -9.43 10.42 -8.99
CA HIS A 103 -9.74 9.02 -8.64
C HIS A 103 -9.56 8.75 -7.15
N LEU A 104 -8.52 9.31 -6.52
CA LEU A 104 -8.33 9.18 -5.06
C LEU A 104 -9.47 9.85 -4.28
N GLN A 105 -9.94 11.00 -4.75
CA GLN A 105 -11.08 11.68 -4.13
C GLN A 105 -12.36 10.87 -4.28
N GLN A 106 -12.63 10.32 -5.46
CA GLN A 106 -13.79 9.46 -5.71
C GLN A 106 -13.72 8.19 -4.86
N PHE A 107 -12.57 7.51 -4.86
CA PHE A 107 -12.33 6.35 -4.02
C PHE A 107 -12.58 6.65 -2.55
N TRP A 108 -12.06 7.76 -2.02
CA TRP A 108 -12.29 8.15 -0.63
C TRP A 108 -13.77 8.43 -0.35
N GLN A 109 -14.47 9.07 -1.27
CA GLN A 109 -15.92 9.31 -1.15
C GLN A 109 -16.70 8.00 -1.14
N ASP A 110 -16.43 7.09 -2.06
CA ASP A 110 -17.08 5.78 -2.13
C ASP A 110 -16.79 4.94 -0.87
N TYR A 111 -15.55 4.99 -0.39
CA TYR A 111 -15.15 4.33 0.84
C TYR A 111 -15.87 4.91 2.07
N CYS A 112 -15.99 6.24 2.14
CA CYS A 112 -16.75 6.91 3.21
C CYS A 112 -18.25 6.62 3.15
N GLN A 113 -18.83 6.33 1.98
CA GLN A 113 -20.23 5.89 1.90
C GLN A 113 -20.43 4.52 2.56
N GLN A 114 -19.43 3.64 2.45
CA GLN A 114 -19.44 2.32 3.09
C GLN A 114 -19.07 2.39 4.58
N HIS A 115 -18.28 3.40 4.96
CA HIS A 115 -17.75 3.62 6.31
C HIS A 115 -17.99 5.07 6.78
N PRO A 116 -19.23 5.43 7.16
CA PRO A 116 -19.62 6.81 7.47
C PRO A 116 -18.88 7.40 8.69
N GLU A 117 -18.36 6.56 9.58
CA GLU A 117 -17.51 6.95 10.70
C GLU A 117 -16.21 7.64 10.25
N LEU A 118 -15.71 7.29 9.07
CA LEU A 118 -14.47 7.84 8.50
C LEU A 118 -14.66 9.15 7.76
N ALA A 119 -15.91 9.52 7.41
CA ALA A 119 -16.22 10.76 6.71
C ALA A 119 -15.83 12.03 7.50
N LYS A 120 -15.67 11.91 8.83
CA LYS A 120 -15.24 13.01 9.71
C LYS A 120 -13.72 13.19 9.75
N LEU A 121 -12.95 12.28 9.17
CA LEU A 121 -11.50 12.33 9.15
C LEU A 121 -11.02 13.14 7.93
N GLY A 122 -10.20 14.15 8.20
CA GLY A 122 -9.50 14.88 7.14
C GLY A 122 -8.32 14.07 6.62
N VAL A 123 -8.43 13.52 5.41
CA VAL A 123 -7.34 12.78 4.76
C VAL A 123 -6.62 13.69 3.78
N GLN A 124 -5.29 13.74 3.87
CA GLN A 124 -4.42 14.43 2.92
C GLN A 124 -3.53 13.42 2.20
N PHE A 125 -3.58 13.43 0.87
CA PHE A 125 -2.74 12.59 0.02
C PHE A 125 -1.51 13.36 -0.46
N TRP A 126 -0.34 12.75 -0.33
CA TRP A 126 0.93 13.32 -0.78
C TRP A 126 1.46 12.53 -1.97
N LEU A 127 1.37 13.10 -3.17
CA LEU A 127 1.97 12.50 -4.37
C LEU A 127 3.44 12.91 -4.47
N ASN A 128 4.32 12.11 -3.87
CA ASN A 128 5.77 12.26 -4.04
C ASN A 128 6.22 11.59 -5.35
N GLY A 129 6.01 12.25 -6.48
CA GLY A 129 6.69 11.87 -7.71
C GLY A 129 8.17 12.22 -7.57
N LYS A 130 9.09 11.24 -7.59
CA LYS A 130 10.53 11.53 -7.67
C LYS A 130 10.84 12.15 -9.05
N PRO A 131 11.21 13.43 -9.21
CA PRO A 131 12.25 13.74 -10.17
C PRO A 131 13.57 13.25 -9.55
N GLY A 132 14.52 12.79 -10.36
CA GLY A 132 15.81 12.32 -9.86
C GLY A 132 16.42 13.25 -8.79
N VAL A 133 16.85 12.63 -7.69
CA VAL A 133 17.87 13.14 -6.75
C VAL A 133 17.58 14.52 -6.10
N ARG A 134 16.99 14.52 -4.91
CA ARG A 134 17.71 14.81 -3.64
C ARG A 134 16.73 14.68 -2.48
N SER A 135 16.87 13.57 -1.77
CA SER A 135 16.51 13.49 -0.37
C SER A 135 17.42 14.47 0.37
N ASP A 136 16.90 15.62 0.77
CA ASP A 136 17.45 16.35 1.90
C ASP A 136 16.39 17.28 2.51
N ARG A 137 16.26 17.15 3.83
CA ARG A 137 15.49 17.98 4.78
C ARG A 137 13.98 17.75 4.86
N LEU A 138 13.64 16.65 5.55
CA LEU A 138 12.66 16.75 6.63
C LEU A 138 13.20 17.70 7.70
N ALA A 139 12.62 18.90 7.82
CA ALA A 139 12.77 19.74 9.00
C ALA A 139 11.39 19.87 9.67
N PRO A 140 11.19 19.27 10.86
CA PRO A 140 9.96 19.42 11.62
C PRO A 140 10.00 20.74 12.39
N GLN A 141 9.66 21.87 11.77
CA GLN A 141 9.56 23.16 12.49
C GLN A 141 8.45 24.13 12.04
N GLN A 142 7.53 23.75 11.15
CA GLN A 142 6.45 24.68 10.74
C GLN A 142 5.06 24.37 11.31
N LEU A 143 4.96 23.50 12.32
CA LEU A 143 3.68 23.23 12.99
C LEU A 143 3.29 24.26 14.08
N ALA A 144 4.05 25.36 14.25
CA ALA A 144 3.85 26.30 15.35
C ALA A 144 3.42 27.74 14.94
N ALA A 145 3.06 28.00 13.68
CA ALA A 145 2.75 29.37 13.23
C ALA A 145 1.28 29.66 12.89
N ALA A 146 0.35 28.71 13.06
CA ALA A 146 -1.06 28.90 12.68
C ALA A 146 -2.08 28.88 13.84
N GLN A 147 -1.63 29.02 15.09
CA GLN A 147 -2.52 29.11 16.26
C GLN A 147 -2.43 30.44 17.04
N ARG A 148 -2.00 31.52 16.39
CA ARG A 148 -2.10 32.87 16.96
C ARG A 148 -2.57 33.85 15.90
N LEU A 149 -3.87 33.84 15.65
CA LEU A 149 -4.66 34.96 15.15
C LEU A 149 -6.10 34.65 15.55
N ASP A 150 -6.35 34.79 16.85
CA ASP A 150 -7.59 35.31 17.46
C ASP A 150 -7.16 36.21 18.62
#